data_AF-A0A976Q1Q2-F1
#
_entry.id   AF-A0A976Q1Q2-F1
#
_cell.length_a   1.000
_cell.length_b   1.000
_cell.length_c   1.000
_cell.angle_alpha   90.00
_cell.angle_beta   90.00
_cell.angle_gamma   90.00
#
_symmetry.space_group_name_H-M   'P 1'
#
loop_
_entity.id
_entity.type
_entity.pdbx_description
1 polymer ?
#
loop_
_entity_poly.entity_id
_entity_poly.type
_entity_poly.pdbx_seq_one_letter_code
_entity_poly.pdbx_strand_id
1 'polypeptide(L)'
;MELRVAGSVRVERAATSVSLVVHRGQVAWDDAAGQTNVVRAGAAIELPLTVAKSRRRVRKASASARAGKGPATGGSELADVAPAEPSISLLEQADAARRARRFDEAAGLLRRHLAQHPSGSSAASAAFTLGLVERQRGRAAAAADAFARCRRLDPMGALAEDAWVEEAEALAAAGRGERAAALARRYVSGRPSGTYRVRMKRLLDD
;
A
#
# COMPACT_ATOMS: atom_id res chain seq x y z
N MET A 1 20.05 14.37 3.06
CA MET A 1 18.80 13.82 2.50
C MET A 1 17.90 15.00 2.22
N GLU A 2 17.82 15.41 0.95
CA GLU A 2 16.97 16.51 0.51
C GLU A 2 15.69 15.88 -0.06
N LEU A 3 14.53 16.20 0.53
CA LEU A 3 13.25 15.65 0.13
C LEU A 3 12.58 16.63 -0.82
N ARG A 4 12.41 16.26 -2.09
CA ARG A 4 11.72 17.10 -3.07
C ARG A 4 10.30 16.60 -3.24
N VAL A 5 9.36 17.35 -2.68
CA VAL A 5 7.94 17.05 -2.69
C VAL A 5 7.25 17.93 -3.72
N ALA A 6 6.68 17.30 -4.75
CA ALA A 6 5.78 17.97 -5.68
C ALA A 6 4.37 17.40 -5.50
N GLY A 7 3.63 17.91 -4.51
CA GLY A 7 2.25 17.50 -4.23
C GLY A 7 1.91 17.39 -2.74
N SER A 8 0.88 16.60 -2.41
CA SER A 8 0.41 16.40 -1.04
C SER A 8 0.86 15.03 -0.51
N VAL A 9 1.64 15.05 0.56
CA VAL A 9 2.19 13.85 1.23
C VAL A 9 1.80 13.89 2.70
N ARG A 10 1.41 12.73 3.24
CA ARG A 10 1.35 12.53 4.68
C ARG A 10 2.62 11.82 5.11
N VAL A 11 3.29 12.37 6.12
CA VAL A 11 4.52 11.84 6.71
C VAL A 11 4.18 11.40 8.13
N GLU A 12 4.33 10.12 8.41
CA GLU A 12 4.20 9.57 9.76
C GLU A 12 5.55 9.04 10.21
N ARG A 13 6.05 9.57 11.33
CA ARG A 13 7.35 9.19 11.87
C ARG A 13 7.17 8.20 13.00
N ALA A 14 7.66 6.99 12.81
CA ALA A 14 7.83 5.99 13.86
C ALA A 14 9.25 6.08 14.45
N ALA A 15 9.49 5.32 15.53
CA ALA A 15 10.77 5.32 16.24
C ALA A 15 11.96 4.86 15.37
N THR A 16 11.71 4.00 14.37
CA THR A 16 12.74 3.37 13.52
C THR A 16 12.45 3.46 12.02
N SER A 17 11.35 4.10 11.62
CA SER A 17 10.94 4.26 10.22
C SER A 17 10.15 5.55 10.01
N VAL A 18 10.11 6.01 8.76
CA VAL A 18 9.20 7.06 8.29
C VAL A 18 8.29 6.44 7.25
N SER A 19 6.99 6.46 7.50
CA SER A 19 5.98 6.06 6.54
C SER A 19 5.53 7.29 5.75
N LEU A 20 5.69 7.23 4.44
CA LEU A 20 5.33 8.28 3.48
C LEU A 20 4.18 7.79 2.63
N VAL A 21 3.05 8.51 2.69
CA VAL A 21 1.88 8.23 1.83
C VAL A 21 1.69 9.40 0.88
N VAL A 22 1.91 9.15 -0.42
CA VAL A 22 1.76 10.17 -1.47
C VAL A 22 0.31 10.19 -1.94
N HIS A 23 -0.45 11.23 -1.56
CA HIS A 23 -1.87 11.35 -1.90
C HIS A 23 -2.08 11.94 -3.30
N ARG A 24 -1.27 12.94 -3.69
CA ARG A 24 -1.26 13.53 -5.03
C ARG A 24 0.15 13.99 -5.39
N GLY A 25 0.55 13.78 -6.63
CA GLY A 25 1.85 14.19 -7.15
C GLY A 25 2.94 13.12 -7.06
N GLN A 26 4.19 13.55 -6.98
CA GLN A 26 5.35 12.67 -6.87
C GLN A 26 6.31 13.16 -5.79
N VAL A 27 6.91 12.21 -5.08
CA VAL A 27 7.96 12.46 -4.09
C VAL A 27 9.24 11.85 -4.62
N ALA A 28 10.28 12.67 -4.72
CA ALA A 28 11.62 12.22 -5.06
C ALA A 28 12.54 12.41 -3.85
N TRP A 29 13.36 11.40 -3.55
CA TRP A 29 14.45 11.52 -2.57
C TRP A 29 15.71 10.86 -3.10
N ASP A 30 16.85 11.46 -2.77
CA ASP A 30 18.15 10.83 -2.98
C ASP A 30 18.53 10.04 -1.73
N ASP A 31 18.89 8.77 -1.92
CA ASP A 31 19.38 7.93 -0.83
C ASP A 31 20.86 8.21 -0.49
N ALA A 32 21.39 7.51 0.51
CA ALA A 32 22.78 7.66 0.94
C ALA A 32 23.81 7.21 -0.12
N ALA A 33 23.37 6.50 -1.16
CA ALA A 33 24.19 6.10 -2.30
C ALA A 33 24.10 7.10 -3.47
N GLY A 34 23.31 8.17 -3.34
CA GLY A 34 23.09 9.18 -4.37
C GLY A 34 22.10 8.75 -5.46
N GLN A 35 21.33 7.70 -5.22
CA GLN A 35 20.31 7.23 -6.16
C GLN A 35 18.98 7.94 -5.89
N THR A 36 18.43 8.55 -6.95
CA THR A 36 17.13 9.24 -6.90
C THR A 36 16.00 8.22 -6.99
N ASN A 37 15.23 8.11 -5.92
CA ASN A 37 14.05 7.27 -5.83
C ASN A 37 12.80 8.16 -5.98
N VAL A 38 11.89 7.77 -6.88
CA VAL A 38 10.69 8.56 -7.21
C VAL A 38 9.43 7.74 -7.00
N VAL A 39 8.49 8.32 -6.25
CA VAL A 39 7.26 7.65 -5.82
C VAL A 39 6.07 8.48 -6.20
N ARG A 40 5.15 7.84 -6.91
CA ARG A 40 3.96 8.47 -7.48
C ARG A 40 2.75 8.24 -6.58
N ALA A 41 1.77 9.13 -6.71
CA ALA A 41 0.52 9.09 -5.96
C ALA A 41 -0.13 7.69 -5.90
N GLY A 42 -0.57 7.30 -4.71
CA GLY A 42 -1.20 6.01 -4.43
C GLY A 42 -0.25 4.91 -3.92
N ALA A 43 1.05 5.22 -3.73
CA ALA A 43 2.00 4.32 -3.09
C ALA A 43 2.30 4.78 -1.65
N ALA A 44 2.26 3.84 -0.71
CA ALA A 44 2.72 4.00 0.66
C ALA A 44 4.09 3.34 0.78
N ILE A 45 5.06 4.06 1.35
CA ILE A 45 6.44 3.59 1.47
C ILE A 45 6.92 3.78 2.89
N GLU A 46 7.48 2.72 3.45
CA GLU A 46 8.20 2.78 4.70
C GLU A 46 9.69 2.94 4.39
N LEU A 47 10.22 4.11 4.71
CA LEU A 47 11.65 4.34 4.71
C LEU A 47 12.20 3.95 6.09
N PRO A 48 13.17 3.03 6.18
CA PRO A 48 13.85 2.79 7.44
C PRO A 48 14.61 4.07 7.84
N LEU A 49 14.40 4.53 9.08
CA LEU A 49 15.28 5.50 9.71
C LEU A 49 16.54 4.72 10.09
N THR A 50 17.43 4.54 9.12
CA THR A 50 18.80 4.17 9.44
C THR A 50 19.37 5.33 10.24
N VAL A 51 19.28 5.24 11.57
CA VAL A 51 20.10 6.05 12.46
C VAL A 51 21.51 5.67 12.06
N ALA A 52 22.12 6.55 11.26
CA ALA A 52 23.51 6.45 10.89
C ALA A 52 24.32 6.52 12.19
N LYS A 53 24.53 5.37 12.84
CA LYS A 53 25.74 5.14 13.59
C LYS A 53 26.84 5.15 12.54
N SER A 54 27.30 6.36 12.28
CA SER A 54 28.53 6.68 11.58
C SER A 54 29.65 5.87 12.20
N ARG A 55 29.81 4.63 11.73
CA ARG A 55 31.02 3.84 11.93
C ARG A 55 32.10 4.56 11.15
N ARG A 56 32.78 5.43 11.92
CA ARG A 56 34.08 6.02 11.65
C ARG A 56 34.91 5.05 10.81
N ARG A 57 35.15 5.45 9.56
CA ARG A 57 36.05 4.81 8.61
C ARG A 57 37.35 4.43 9.33
N VAL A 58 37.69 3.15 9.35
CA VAL A 58 39.09 2.73 9.37
C VAL A 58 39.30 1.83 8.17
N ARG A 59 40.06 2.38 7.22
CA ARG A 59 40.61 1.70 6.05
C ARG A 59 41.36 0.47 6.55
N LYS A 60 41.01 -0.73 6.08
CA LYS A 60 41.89 -1.89 6.23
C LYS A 60 42.63 -2.09 4.92
N ALA A 61 43.80 -1.44 4.86
CA ALA A 61 44.92 -1.93 4.09
C ALA A 61 45.46 -3.21 4.75
N SER A 62 46.06 -4.02 3.90
CA SER A 62 46.59 -5.36 4.07
C SER A 62 47.65 -5.57 5.15
N ALA A 63 47.77 -6.85 5.52
CA ALA A 63 48.97 -7.61 5.89
C ALA A 63 49.30 -7.87 7.38
N SER A 64 49.28 -9.18 7.68
CA SER A 64 50.27 -9.97 8.43
C SER A 64 50.21 -10.10 9.96
N ALA A 65 50.35 -11.37 10.35
CA ALA A 65 51.07 -11.92 11.52
C ALA A 65 50.29 -12.34 12.78
N ARG A 66 50.23 -13.69 12.92
CA ARG A 66 50.55 -14.56 14.07
C ARG A 66 49.67 -14.58 15.35
N ALA A 67 49.07 -15.76 15.51
CA ALA A 67 49.20 -16.71 16.63
C ALA A 67 48.69 -16.34 18.03
N GLY A 68 47.78 -17.18 18.55
CA GLY A 68 47.48 -17.32 19.98
C GLY A 68 46.30 -18.26 20.24
N LYS A 69 46.58 -19.38 20.93
CA LYS A 69 45.71 -20.53 21.27
C LYS A 69 44.57 -20.20 22.25
N GLY A 70 43.50 -21.00 22.23
CA GLY A 70 42.68 -21.29 23.44
C GLY A 70 41.17 -21.50 23.17
N PRO A 71 40.57 -22.67 23.48
CA PRO A 71 39.24 -23.07 23.00
C PRO A 71 38.13 -22.91 24.07
N ALA A 72 36.86 -22.97 23.65
CA ALA A 72 35.88 -23.98 24.11
C ALA A 72 34.40 -23.61 23.82
N THR A 73 33.69 -24.61 23.31
CA THR A 73 32.28 -24.99 23.55
C THR A 73 31.15 -24.05 23.14
N GLY A 74 30.32 -24.56 22.23
CA GLY A 74 28.96 -24.09 21.99
C GLY A 74 28.42 -24.55 20.65
N GLY A 75 28.40 -25.86 20.40
CA GLY A 75 27.66 -26.42 19.27
C GLY A 75 26.16 -26.21 19.51
N SER A 76 25.54 -25.40 18.65
CA SER A 76 24.12 -25.50 18.35
C SER A 76 24.03 -25.46 16.84
N GLU A 77 23.50 -26.54 16.27
CA GLU A 77 23.29 -26.77 14.85
C GLU A 77 22.93 -25.50 14.09
N LEU A 78 23.88 -25.02 13.29
CA LEU A 78 23.60 -24.20 12.13
C LEU A 78 22.94 -25.13 11.11
N ALA A 79 21.63 -25.29 11.24
CA ALA A 79 20.80 -25.64 10.11
C ALA A 79 21.16 -24.64 8.99
N ASP A 80 21.52 -25.16 7.83
CA ASP A 80 21.71 -24.41 6.59
C ASP A 80 20.47 -23.54 6.34
N VAL A 81 20.52 -22.29 6.80
CA VAL A 81 19.59 -21.27 6.35
C VAL A 81 20.08 -20.89 4.96
N ALA A 82 19.58 -21.63 3.97
CA ALA A 82 19.60 -21.22 2.58
C ALA A 82 19.27 -19.71 2.51
N PRO A 83 19.94 -18.92 1.64
CA PRO A 83 19.68 -17.50 1.54
C PRO A 83 18.18 -17.33 1.28
N ALA A 84 17.47 -16.73 2.24
CA ALA A 84 16.06 -16.45 2.12
C ALA A 84 15.88 -15.61 0.85
N GLU A 85 15.39 -16.23 -0.22
CA GLU A 85 14.94 -15.47 -1.38
C GLU A 85 13.97 -14.42 -0.86
N PRO A 86 14.06 -13.17 -1.34
CA PRO A 86 13.13 -12.14 -0.91
C PRO A 86 11.72 -12.62 -1.26
N SER A 87 10.99 -13.07 -0.25
CA SER A 87 9.61 -13.53 -0.39
C SER A 87 8.77 -12.30 -0.65
N ILE A 88 8.66 -11.90 -1.91
CA ILE A 88 7.89 -10.74 -2.36
C ILE A 88 6.45 -10.90 -1.84
N SER A 89 5.95 -9.89 -1.13
CA SER A 89 4.61 -9.94 -0.54
C SER A 89 3.55 -10.12 -1.65
N LEU A 90 2.45 -10.82 -1.35
CA LEU A 90 1.33 -10.98 -2.30
C LEU A 90 0.82 -9.63 -2.83
N LEU A 91 0.94 -8.55 -2.04
CA LEU A 91 0.57 -7.20 -2.48
C LEU A 91 1.54 -6.64 -3.51
N GLU A 92 2.84 -6.82 -3.32
CA GLU A 92 3.86 -6.38 -4.28
C GLU A 92 3.73 -7.14 -5.60
N GLN A 93 3.45 -8.44 -5.54
CA GLN A 93 3.13 -9.26 -6.72
C GLN A 93 1.86 -8.74 -7.41
N ALA A 94 0.81 -8.45 -6.64
CA ALA A 94 -0.44 -7.92 -7.18
C ALA A 94 -0.26 -6.58 -7.88
N ASP A 95 0.56 -5.68 -7.30
CA ASP A 95 0.88 -4.39 -7.89
C ASP A 95 1.74 -4.53 -9.16
N ALA A 96 2.70 -5.45 -9.17
CA ALA A 96 3.46 -5.77 -10.38
C ALA A 96 2.55 -6.30 -11.49
N ALA A 97 1.63 -7.23 -11.18
CA ALA A 97 0.64 -7.73 -12.12
C ALA A 97 -0.30 -6.62 -12.63
N ARG A 98 -0.77 -5.72 -11.74
CA ARG A 98 -1.62 -4.58 -12.09
C ARG A 98 -0.91 -3.59 -13.02
N ARG A 99 0.34 -3.24 -12.74
CA ARG A 99 1.17 -2.38 -13.61
C ARG A 99 1.41 -3.02 -14.97
N ALA A 100 1.60 -4.34 -15.00
CA ALA A 100 1.70 -5.13 -16.22
C ALA A 100 0.35 -5.38 -16.92
N ARG A 101 -0.75 -4.77 -16.47
CA ARG A 101 -2.12 -4.96 -17.00
C ARG A 101 -2.64 -6.41 -16.93
N ARG A 102 -2.00 -7.27 -16.14
CA ARG A 102 -2.41 -8.67 -15.88
C ARG A 102 -3.48 -8.69 -14.79
N PHE A 103 -4.67 -8.20 -15.13
CA PHE A 103 -5.71 -7.92 -14.12
C PHE A 103 -6.31 -9.17 -13.48
N ASP A 104 -6.41 -10.30 -14.18
CA ASP A 104 -6.89 -11.55 -13.59
C ASP A 104 -5.93 -12.08 -12.52
N GLU A 105 -4.63 -12.02 -12.80
CA GLU A 105 -3.58 -12.40 -11.85
C GLU A 105 -3.58 -11.47 -10.64
N ALA A 106 -3.62 -10.15 -10.86
CA ALA A 106 -3.70 -9.16 -9.79
C ALA A 106 -4.91 -9.40 -8.87
N ALA A 107 -6.09 -9.65 -9.44
CA ALA A 107 -7.29 -9.96 -8.68
C ALA A 107 -7.13 -11.26 -7.87
N GLY A 108 -6.53 -12.31 -8.45
CA GLY A 108 -6.24 -13.56 -7.75
C GLY A 108 -5.29 -13.38 -6.57
N LEU A 109 -4.23 -12.59 -6.73
CA LEU A 109 -3.26 -12.27 -5.67
C LEU A 109 -3.91 -11.45 -4.54
N LEU A 110 -4.70 -10.44 -4.87
CA LEU A 110 -5.41 -9.61 -3.88
C LEU A 110 -6.44 -10.41 -3.09
N ARG A 111 -7.21 -11.30 -3.75
CA ARG A 111 -8.16 -12.19 -3.05
C ARG A 111 -7.43 -13.14 -2.11
N ARG A 112 -6.29 -13.70 -2.53
CA ARG A 112 -5.45 -14.54 -1.65
C ARG A 112 -4.94 -13.76 -0.44
N HIS A 113 -4.43 -12.54 -0.65
CA HIS A 113 -4.00 -11.67 0.45
C HIS A 113 -5.15 -11.41 1.43
N LEU A 114 -6.33 -11.05 0.93
CA LEU A 114 -7.52 -10.78 1.73
C LEU A 114 -8.11 -12.01 2.44
N ALA A 115 -7.75 -13.22 2.00
CA ALA A 115 -8.13 -14.46 2.68
C ALA A 115 -7.14 -14.77 3.81
N GLN A 116 -5.84 -14.52 3.62
CA GLN A 116 -4.79 -14.72 4.62
C GLN A 116 -4.79 -13.62 5.69
N HIS A 117 -5.16 -12.40 5.29
CA HIS A 117 -5.20 -11.21 6.13
C HIS A 117 -6.58 -10.58 6.02
N PRO A 118 -7.59 -11.11 6.74
CA PRO A 118 -8.97 -10.68 6.59
C PRO A 118 -9.23 -9.27 7.13
N SER A 119 -8.36 -8.76 8.01
CA SER A 119 -8.48 -7.48 8.74
C SER A 119 -7.17 -6.70 8.77
N GLY A 120 -7.26 -5.40 9.05
CA GLY A 120 -6.12 -4.48 9.18
C GLY A 120 -6.02 -3.47 8.03
N SER A 121 -5.13 -2.49 8.18
CA SER A 121 -4.96 -1.39 7.21
C SER A 121 -4.54 -1.89 5.81
N SER A 122 -3.68 -2.92 5.78
CA SER A 122 -3.30 -3.63 4.55
C SER A 122 -4.51 -4.26 3.84
N ALA A 123 -5.44 -4.85 4.61
CA ALA A 123 -6.64 -5.47 4.05
C ALA A 123 -7.61 -4.43 3.47
N ALA A 124 -7.75 -3.26 4.09
CA ALA A 124 -8.57 -2.17 3.53
C ALA A 124 -7.99 -1.69 2.18
N SER A 125 -6.68 -1.43 2.14
CA SER A 125 -5.96 -1.01 0.92
C SER A 125 -6.00 -2.08 -0.18
N ALA A 126 -5.87 -3.36 0.19
CA ALA A 126 -5.98 -4.48 -0.74
C ALA A 126 -7.40 -4.62 -1.31
N ALA A 127 -8.44 -4.44 -0.47
CA ALA A 127 -9.83 -4.46 -0.91
C ALA A 127 -10.15 -3.29 -1.85
N PHE A 128 -9.61 -2.10 -1.57
CA PHE A 128 -9.74 -0.96 -2.47
C PHE A 128 -9.08 -1.23 -3.84
N THR A 129 -7.84 -1.71 -3.83
CA THR A 129 -7.12 -2.07 -5.05
C THR A 129 -7.84 -3.17 -5.83
N LEU A 130 -8.42 -4.16 -5.15
CA LEU A 130 -9.24 -5.19 -5.78
C LEU A 130 -10.43 -4.57 -6.51
N GLY A 131 -11.13 -3.61 -5.89
CA GLY A 131 -12.23 -2.89 -6.53
C GLY A 131 -11.81 -2.20 -7.83
N LEU A 132 -10.66 -1.51 -7.82
CA LEU A 132 -10.09 -0.88 -9.02
C LEU A 132 -9.77 -1.91 -10.12
N VAL A 133 -9.19 -3.04 -9.75
CA VAL A 133 -8.84 -4.12 -10.69
C VAL A 133 -10.10 -4.77 -11.28
N GLU A 134 -11.12 -5.06 -10.47
CA GLU A 134 -12.39 -5.61 -10.96
C GLU A 134 -13.10 -4.67 -11.92
N ARG A 135 -13.07 -3.36 -11.64
CA ARG A 135 -13.60 -2.37 -12.58
C ARG A 135 -12.88 -2.42 -13.91
N GLN A 136 -11.55 -2.51 -13.90
CA GLN A 136 -10.75 -2.61 -15.13
C GLN A 136 -10.99 -3.93 -15.89
N ARG A 137 -11.49 -4.98 -15.22
CA ARG A 137 -11.94 -6.24 -15.81
C ARG A 137 -13.41 -6.21 -16.28
N GLY A 138 -14.08 -5.06 -16.19
CA GLY A 138 -15.51 -4.92 -16.52
C GLY A 138 -16.46 -5.59 -15.53
N ARG A 139 -15.98 -5.99 -14.34
CA ARG A 139 -16.76 -6.69 -13.32
C ARG A 139 -17.31 -5.70 -12.29
N ALA A 140 -18.22 -4.82 -12.74
CA ALA A 140 -18.75 -3.72 -11.93
C ALA A 140 -19.37 -4.18 -10.58
N ALA A 141 -20.13 -5.29 -10.57
CA ALA A 141 -20.70 -5.83 -9.34
C ALA A 141 -19.61 -6.29 -8.34
N ALA A 142 -18.57 -6.97 -8.82
CA ALA A 142 -17.47 -7.42 -7.97
C ALA A 142 -16.64 -6.22 -7.46
N ALA A 143 -16.49 -5.17 -8.28
CA ALA A 143 -15.85 -3.93 -7.86
C ALA A 143 -16.61 -3.28 -6.70
N ALA A 144 -17.94 -3.16 -6.80
CA ALA A 144 -18.78 -2.64 -5.73
C ALA A 144 -18.61 -3.42 -4.43
N ASP A 145 -18.61 -4.75 -4.49
CA ASP A 145 -18.45 -5.60 -3.30
C ASP A 145 -17.06 -5.42 -2.64
N ALA A 146 -16.02 -5.21 -3.44
CA ALA A 146 -14.67 -4.95 -2.95
C ALA A 146 -14.53 -3.58 -2.29
N PHE A 147 -15.10 -2.52 -2.88
CA PHE A 147 -15.15 -1.19 -2.25
C PHE A 147 -15.97 -1.19 -0.98
N ALA A 148 -17.11 -1.89 -0.97
CA ALA A 148 -17.92 -2.07 0.22
C ALA A 148 -17.12 -2.78 1.34
N ARG A 149 -16.27 -3.75 0.98
CA ARG A 149 -15.37 -4.41 1.94
C ARG A 149 -14.32 -3.43 2.48
N CYS A 150 -13.66 -2.64 1.63
CA CYS A 150 -12.72 -1.60 2.07
C CYS A 150 -13.36 -0.69 3.13
N ARG A 151 -14.56 -0.19 2.83
CA ARG A 151 -15.31 0.70 3.71
C ARG A 151 -15.74 0.06 5.04
N ARG A 152 -15.96 -1.27 5.07
CA ARG A 152 -16.22 -2.00 6.32
C ARG A 152 -14.97 -2.24 7.14
N LEU A 153 -13.84 -2.50 6.48
CA LEU A 153 -12.56 -2.77 7.13
C LEU A 153 -11.97 -1.53 7.79
N ASP A 154 -12.12 -0.38 7.15
CA ASP A 154 -11.64 0.89 7.70
C ASP A 154 -12.62 2.05 7.42
N PRO A 155 -13.71 2.17 8.23
CA PRO A 155 -14.78 3.14 8.00
C PRO A 155 -14.38 4.61 8.17
N MET A 156 -13.26 4.87 8.87
CA MET A 156 -12.72 6.20 9.15
C MET A 156 -11.34 6.40 8.50
N GLY A 157 -10.88 5.42 7.73
CA GLY A 157 -9.59 5.43 7.05
C GLY A 157 -9.48 6.46 5.95
N ALA A 158 -8.25 6.68 5.50
CA ALA A 158 -7.96 7.59 4.40
C ALA A 158 -8.70 7.22 3.09
N LEU A 159 -8.99 5.93 2.89
CA LEU A 159 -9.71 5.42 1.72
C LEU A 159 -11.22 5.36 1.91
N ALA A 160 -11.75 5.71 3.09
CA ALA A 160 -13.16 5.50 3.41
C ALA A 160 -14.07 6.30 2.47
N GLU A 161 -13.78 7.60 2.28
CA GLU A 161 -14.58 8.46 1.40
C GLU A 161 -14.47 8.06 -0.07
N ASP A 162 -13.28 7.71 -0.53
CA ASP A 162 -13.08 7.18 -1.88
C ASP A 162 -13.88 5.89 -2.08
N ALA A 163 -13.82 4.97 -1.12
CA ALA A 163 -14.55 3.72 -1.17
C ALA A 163 -16.08 3.92 -1.21
N TRP A 164 -16.62 4.93 -0.53
CA TRP A 164 -18.05 5.28 -0.63
C TRP A 164 -18.44 5.61 -2.08
N VAL A 165 -17.66 6.48 -2.74
CA VAL A 165 -17.95 6.96 -4.09
C VAL A 165 -17.76 5.87 -5.13
N GLU A 166 -16.63 5.19 -5.06
CA GLU A 166 -16.27 4.15 -6.02
C GLU A 166 -17.23 2.96 -5.90
N GLU A 167 -17.75 2.65 -4.71
CA GLU A 167 -18.84 1.69 -4.52
C GLU A 167 -20.13 2.16 -5.19
N ALA A 168 -20.54 3.41 -4.98
CA ALA A 168 -21.78 3.95 -5.55
C ALA A 168 -21.74 3.91 -7.09
N GLU A 169 -20.63 4.32 -7.68
CA GLU A 169 -20.44 4.29 -9.13
C GLU A 169 -20.33 2.88 -9.69
N ALA A 170 -19.63 1.98 -8.99
CA ALA A 170 -19.58 0.58 -9.39
C ALA A 170 -20.97 -0.08 -9.32
N LEU A 171 -21.81 0.30 -8.34
CA LEU A 171 -23.20 -0.14 -8.27
C LEU A 171 -24.02 0.39 -9.45
N ALA A 172 -23.89 1.68 -9.79
CA ALA A 172 -24.56 2.27 -10.94
C ALA A 172 -24.13 1.58 -12.25
N ALA A 173 -22.83 1.39 -12.46
CA ALA A 173 -22.28 0.66 -13.61
C ALA A 173 -22.70 -0.82 -13.66
N ALA A 174 -23.04 -1.42 -12.51
CA ALA A 174 -23.58 -2.77 -12.43
C ALA A 174 -25.10 -2.84 -12.67
N GLY A 175 -25.76 -1.73 -13.03
CA GLY A 175 -27.21 -1.64 -13.20
C GLY A 175 -27.98 -1.63 -11.88
N ARG A 176 -27.31 -1.45 -10.74
CA ARG A 176 -27.92 -1.44 -9.40
C ARG A 176 -28.20 -0.01 -8.93
N GLY A 177 -28.88 0.78 -9.77
CA GLY A 177 -29.14 2.22 -9.56
C GLY A 177 -29.79 2.53 -8.22
N GLU A 178 -30.80 1.78 -7.80
CA GLU A 178 -31.45 1.99 -6.49
C GLU A 178 -30.48 1.88 -5.31
N ARG A 179 -29.57 0.90 -5.37
CA ARG A 179 -28.55 0.71 -4.33
C ARG A 179 -27.49 1.81 -4.37
N ALA A 180 -27.11 2.26 -5.57
CA ALA A 180 -26.21 3.40 -5.74
C ALA A 180 -26.83 4.68 -5.14
N ALA A 181 -28.09 4.97 -5.47
CA ALA A 181 -28.81 6.13 -4.96
C ALA A 181 -29.03 6.06 -3.43
N ALA A 182 -29.36 4.89 -2.88
CA ALA A 182 -29.44 4.70 -1.44
C ALA A 182 -28.09 4.96 -0.75
N LEU A 183 -26.98 4.52 -1.35
CA LEU A 183 -25.64 4.74 -0.83
C LEU A 183 -25.25 6.23 -0.90
N ALA A 184 -25.55 6.89 -2.02
CA ALA A 184 -25.33 8.32 -2.21
C ALA A 184 -26.14 9.17 -1.21
N ARG A 185 -27.42 8.86 -0.98
CA ARG A 185 -28.24 9.52 0.06
C ARG A 185 -27.60 9.42 1.43
N ARG A 186 -27.17 8.21 1.82
CA ARG A 186 -26.49 7.99 3.11
C ARG A 186 -25.20 8.81 3.23
N TYR A 187 -24.41 8.89 2.16
CA TYR A 187 -23.19 9.71 2.15
C TYR A 187 -23.52 11.20 2.33
N VAL A 188 -24.48 11.74 1.56
CA VAL A 188 -24.83 13.17 1.62
C VAL A 188 -25.44 13.56 2.96
N SER A 189 -26.30 12.72 3.54
CA SER A 189 -26.90 12.98 4.86
C SER A 189 -25.88 12.87 6.00
N GLY A 190 -24.98 11.89 5.96
CA GLY A 190 -23.97 11.68 6.99
C GLY A 190 -22.74 12.58 6.87
N ARG A 191 -22.47 13.14 5.68
CA ARG A 191 -21.33 14.01 5.40
C ARG A 191 -21.76 15.24 4.60
N PRO A 192 -22.44 16.21 5.24
CA PRO A 192 -22.92 17.42 4.57
C PRO A 192 -21.81 18.27 3.93
N SER A 193 -20.56 18.13 4.39
CA SER A 193 -19.37 18.80 3.84
C SER A 193 -18.36 17.83 3.21
N GLY A 194 -18.76 16.58 2.92
CA GLY A 194 -17.89 15.56 2.35
C GLY A 194 -17.32 15.96 0.99
N THR A 195 -16.07 15.56 0.70
CA THR A 195 -15.34 15.96 -0.51
C THR A 195 -16.08 15.61 -1.80
N TYR A 196 -16.85 14.53 -1.79
CA TYR A 196 -17.52 13.99 -2.97
C TYR A 196 -19.02 14.24 -3.01
N ARG A 197 -19.53 15.16 -2.18
CA ARG A 197 -20.97 15.45 -2.09
C ARG A 197 -21.60 15.78 -3.44
N VAL A 198 -20.93 16.58 -4.27
CA VAL A 198 -21.46 16.97 -5.60
C VAL A 198 -21.55 15.76 -6.52
N ARG A 199 -20.52 14.90 -6.54
CA ARG A 199 -20.48 13.68 -7.35
C ARG A 199 -21.57 12.70 -6.91
N MET A 200 -21.76 12.53 -5.61
CA MET A 200 -22.82 11.69 -5.05
C MET A 200 -24.24 12.23 -5.32
N LYS A 201 -24.43 13.55 -5.33
CA LYS A 201 -25.74 14.14 -5.67
C LYS A 201 -26.16 13.82 -7.10
N ARG A 202 -25.24 13.83 -8.06
CA ARG A 202 -25.54 13.47 -9.46
C ARG A 202 -26.14 12.07 -9.59
N LEU A 203 -25.62 11.10 -8.81
CA LEU A 203 -26.18 9.74 -8.76
C LEU A 203 -27.60 9.65 -8.16
N LEU A 204 -28.14 10.73 -7.61
CA LEU A 204 -29.53 10.83 -7.16
C LEU A 204 -30.45 11.44 -8.21
N ASP A 205 -29.87 12.14 -9.18
CA ASP A 205 -30.57 12.89 -10.22
C ASP A 205 -30.64 12.08 -11.55
N ASP A 206 -29.82 11.02 -11.69
CA ASP A 206 -29.80 10.04 -12.79
C ASP A 206 -30.87 8.94 -12.64
#